data_AF-A0A942C7F2-F1
#
_entry.id   AF-A0A942C7F2-F1
#
_cell.length_a   1.000
_cell.length_b   1.000
_cell.length_c   1.000
_cell.angle_alpha   90.00
_cell.angle_beta   90.00
_cell.angle_gamma   90.00
#
_symmetry.space_group_name_H-M   'P 1'
#
loop_
_entity.id
_entity.type
_entity.pdbx_description
1 polymer ?
#
loop_
_entity_poly.entity_id
_entity_poly.type
_entity_poly.pdbx_seq_one_letter_code
_entity_poly.pdbx_strand_id
1 'polypeptide(L)'
;MLKKMALLVLVIGWFSGRAYADVSLLLHEAIGGSGEFTAGGHSAIYFSNICLEGPTELRMCRPGEQGIVMAAYPGFGADKPYEWLAIPWFPYLYGVAQTGEVPLYVNGEIRTLLRSNGRRQYFNDIVPADPNGALPIGRWQEMIGTLLNRDVYVFTLKTDWKEDAALVEEYNSRANKRPFNVLYHNCADFVREVLNAYFPQATHRDVLNDFTITTPKALAHSLTHYATKRPERLFYITKYSQYPGPIRRSLDNRNFSEKALTSKKYLVPQIVFKPILIPIFATAYFATGHFNPQRAYERYASLTIAQLELEAIQLRQQSVASQPYSNSLAPYGTDSRAARLMEIEREKAAERLRLFGTKPDWAHYKTAFEPLLRQAIAQGYFVDEREVQTFFKDLELQSEPFLDENGLLMLRVRDYGVARRLGLTRANILSPDSDPQLAYKLMLVRVRNELYGATKNRETFEAFEADWKLMQELATRCAALPAPNTTRTSAQARFLEHPEKFTFKQKMKKWLVRITH
;
A
#
# COMPACT_ATOMS: atom_id res chain seq x y z
N MET A 1 -12.77 32.58 -43.95
CA MET A 1 -12.68 31.20 -43.42
C MET A 1 -11.36 30.88 -42.71
N LEU A 2 -10.22 31.51 -43.07
CA LEU A 2 -8.92 31.25 -42.39
C LEU A 2 -8.85 31.63 -40.90
N LYS A 3 -9.61 32.62 -40.41
CA LYS A 3 -9.58 33.01 -38.99
C LYS A 3 -10.29 32.03 -38.05
N LYS A 4 -11.19 31.18 -38.54
CA LYS A 4 -11.88 30.16 -37.72
C LYS A 4 -11.09 28.85 -37.59
N MET A 5 -10.17 28.54 -38.51
CA MET A 5 -9.28 27.38 -38.37
C MET A 5 -8.11 27.62 -37.41
N ALA A 6 -7.64 28.87 -37.28
CA ALA A 6 -6.57 29.19 -36.32
C ALA A 6 -7.01 29.04 -34.85
N LEU A 7 -8.30 29.23 -34.54
CA LEU A 7 -8.83 29.07 -33.19
C LEU A 7 -9.02 27.59 -32.80
N LEU A 8 -9.26 26.69 -33.77
CA LEU A 8 -9.42 25.26 -33.51
C LEU A 8 -8.08 24.57 -33.20
N VAL A 9 -6.97 25.06 -33.78
CA VAL A 9 -5.62 24.54 -33.52
C VAL A 9 -5.06 25.00 -32.16
N LEU A 10 -5.52 26.15 -31.64
CA LEU A 10 -5.09 26.67 -30.33
C LEU A 10 -5.81 26.02 -29.13
N VAL A 11 -6.97 25.40 -29.33
CA VAL A 11 -7.71 24.71 -28.25
C VAL A 11 -7.31 23.24 -28.09
N ILE A 12 -6.70 22.62 -29.10
CA ILE A 12 -6.22 21.21 -29.04
C ILE A 12 -4.89 21.09 -28.27
N GLY A 13 -4.18 22.19 -28.02
CA GLY A 13 -2.92 22.21 -27.25
C GLY A 13 -3.05 22.05 -25.73
N TRP A 14 -4.26 22.08 -25.16
CA TRP A 14 -4.48 22.05 -23.70
C TRP A 14 -4.95 20.73 -23.10
N PHE A 15 -5.14 19.69 -23.91
CA PHE A 15 -5.23 18.30 -23.43
C PHE A 15 -3.91 17.55 -23.56
N SER A 16 -2.79 18.28 -23.50
CA SER A 16 -1.50 17.68 -23.19
C SER A 16 -1.58 17.20 -21.74
N GLY A 17 -2.01 15.95 -21.52
CA GLY A 17 -1.93 15.31 -20.22
C GLY A 17 -0.54 15.57 -19.68
N ARG A 18 -0.43 16.34 -18.59
CA ARG A 18 0.86 16.64 -17.98
C ARG A 18 1.46 15.29 -17.58
N ALA A 19 2.47 14.84 -18.30
CA ALA A 19 3.32 13.75 -17.84
C ALA A 19 4.00 14.27 -16.57
N TYR A 20 3.50 13.85 -15.43
CA TYR A 20 4.17 14.09 -14.15
C TYR A 20 5.38 13.18 -14.12
N ALA A 21 6.56 13.76 -13.93
CA ALA A 21 7.80 13.02 -13.68
C ALA A 21 8.03 13.05 -12.17
N ASP A 22 7.81 11.90 -11.53
CA ASP A 22 8.06 11.67 -10.11
C ASP A 22 8.72 10.31 -9.92
N VAL A 23 9.56 10.24 -8.90
CA VAL A 23 10.16 9.00 -8.41
C VAL A 23 9.76 8.78 -6.96
N SER A 24 9.42 7.54 -6.61
CA SER A 24 8.95 7.23 -5.26
C SER A 24 9.63 6.00 -4.66
N LEU A 25 10.16 6.16 -3.45
CA LEU A 25 10.53 5.04 -2.59
C LEU A 25 9.26 4.38 -2.05
N LEU A 26 9.08 3.10 -2.35
CA LEU A 26 8.04 2.27 -1.74
C LEU A 26 8.62 1.57 -0.53
N LEU A 27 8.15 1.93 0.66
CA LEU A 27 8.44 1.25 1.91
C LEU A 27 7.32 0.25 2.21
N HIS A 28 7.66 -1.03 2.08
CA HIS A 28 6.76 -2.14 2.37
C HIS A 28 6.87 -2.55 3.84
N GLU A 29 5.74 -2.67 4.54
CA GLU A 29 5.73 -3.24 5.88
C GLU A 29 6.15 -4.72 5.87
N ALA A 30 6.61 -5.20 7.04
CA ALA A 30 7.15 -6.54 7.18
C ALA A 30 6.03 -7.60 7.32
N ILE A 31 6.25 -8.79 6.76
CA ILE A 31 5.25 -9.87 6.71
C ILE A 31 5.78 -11.18 7.27
N GLY A 32 4.88 -12.06 7.71
CA GLY A 32 5.20 -13.43 8.11
C GLY A 32 6.22 -13.53 9.23
N GLY A 33 7.00 -14.63 9.22
CA GLY A 33 8.08 -14.85 10.18
C GLY A 33 9.15 -13.75 10.09
N SER A 34 9.50 -13.30 8.88
CA SER A 34 10.50 -12.25 8.67
C SER A 34 10.15 -10.95 9.39
N GLY A 35 8.89 -10.53 9.41
CA GLY A 35 8.44 -9.36 10.18
C GLY A 35 8.46 -9.58 11.68
N GLU A 36 8.15 -10.79 12.13
CA GLU A 36 8.16 -11.14 13.54
C GLU A 36 9.59 -11.14 14.12
N PHE A 37 10.58 -11.58 13.33
CA PHE A 37 11.98 -11.65 13.73
C PHE A 37 12.77 -10.38 13.38
N THR A 38 12.80 -9.96 12.13
CA THR A 38 13.66 -8.84 11.69
C THR A 38 12.94 -7.51 11.62
N ALA A 39 11.63 -7.51 11.30
CA ALA A 39 10.85 -6.30 11.00
C ALA A 39 11.48 -5.39 9.93
N GLY A 40 12.33 -5.93 9.03
CA GLY A 40 13.00 -5.13 8.01
C GLY A 40 12.06 -4.65 6.90
N GLY A 41 11.08 -5.46 6.52
CA GLY A 41 10.18 -5.20 5.40
C GLY A 41 10.88 -5.31 4.05
N HIS A 42 10.43 -4.52 3.07
CA HIS A 42 11.00 -4.50 1.72
C HIS A 42 10.98 -3.08 1.15
N SER A 43 11.77 -2.83 0.11
CA SER A 43 11.76 -1.57 -0.63
C SER A 43 11.74 -1.79 -2.12
N ALA A 44 10.96 -0.97 -2.82
CA ALA A 44 10.92 -0.89 -4.27
C ALA A 44 10.93 0.58 -4.71
N ILE A 45 11.02 0.82 -6.01
CA ILE A 45 11.02 2.16 -6.59
C ILE A 45 9.91 2.26 -7.64
N TYR A 46 9.13 3.33 -7.59
CA TYR A 46 8.09 3.65 -8.56
C TYR A 46 8.49 4.88 -9.37
N PHE A 47 8.11 4.88 -10.64
CA PHE A 47 8.28 6.00 -11.56
C PHE A 47 6.95 6.30 -12.22
N SER A 48 6.51 7.56 -12.20
CA SER A 48 5.26 7.96 -12.85
C SER A 48 5.42 8.21 -14.36
N ASN A 49 6.65 8.34 -14.86
CA ASN A 49 6.95 8.68 -16.25
C ASN A 49 7.91 7.68 -16.96
N ILE A 50 8.25 6.59 -16.28
CA ILE A 50 8.95 5.43 -16.88
C ILE A 50 7.96 4.27 -16.95
N CYS A 51 7.87 3.65 -18.13
CA CYS A 51 6.98 2.56 -18.46
C CYS A 51 7.78 1.38 -19.02
N LEU A 52 7.11 0.25 -19.23
CA LEU A 52 7.75 -0.98 -19.71
C LEU A 52 7.61 -1.15 -21.23
N GLU A 53 8.66 -1.65 -21.85
CA GLU A 53 8.58 -2.38 -23.12
C GLU A 53 8.50 -3.90 -22.86
N GLY A 54 9.18 -4.36 -21.80
CA GLY A 54 9.07 -5.71 -21.25
C GLY A 54 9.40 -5.73 -19.75
N PRO A 55 9.29 -6.88 -19.06
CA PRO A 55 9.52 -6.94 -17.60
C PRO A 55 10.98 -6.64 -17.19
N THR A 56 11.88 -6.51 -18.16
CA THR A 56 13.32 -6.20 -17.96
C THR A 56 13.82 -5.08 -18.87
N GLU A 57 12.92 -4.34 -19.52
CA GLU A 57 13.25 -3.29 -20.48
C GLU A 57 12.32 -2.08 -20.29
N LEU A 58 12.94 -0.92 -20.12
CA LEU A 58 12.26 0.32 -19.77
C LEU A 58 12.10 1.22 -20.99
N ARG A 59 11.12 2.12 -20.94
CA ARG A 59 10.96 3.22 -21.88
C ARG A 59 10.26 4.39 -21.20
N MET A 60 10.21 5.54 -21.87
CA MET A 60 9.36 6.63 -21.42
C MET A 60 7.87 6.28 -21.56
N CYS A 61 7.06 6.79 -20.64
CA CYS A 61 5.62 6.61 -20.70
C CYS A 61 4.98 7.37 -21.86
N ARG A 62 3.91 6.79 -22.41
CA ARG A 62 2.98 7.40 -23.37
C ARG A 62 1.85 8.08 -22.59
N PRO A 63 1.12 9.02 -23.23
CA PRO A 63 -0.04 9.65 -22.59
C PRO A 63 -1.04 8.62 -22.07
N GLY A 64 -1.47 8.77 -20.81
CA GLY A 64 -2.43 7.88 -20.15
C GLY A 64 -1.82 6.67 -19.44
N GLU A 65 -0.54 6.38 -19.62
CA GLU A 65 0.14 5.35 -18.84
C GLU A 65 0.46 5.85 -17.43
N GLN A 66 0.48 4.93 -16.46
CA GLN A 66 0.59 5.22 -15.03
C GLN A 66 1.97 4.86 -14.45
N GLY A 67 2.94 4.55 -15.31
CA GLY A 67 4.27 4.18 -14.87
C GLY A 67 4.39 2.76 -14.29
N ILE A 68 5.58 2.48 -13.77
CA ILE A 68 6.02 1.14 -13.36
C ILE A 68 6.70 1.14 -11.98
N VAL A 69 6.68 -0.02 -11.36
CA VAL A 69 7.46 -0.33 -10.17
C VAL A 69 8.60 -1.26 -10.55
N MET A 70 9.82 -0.91 -10.14
CA MET A 70 10.98 -1.79 -10.17
C MET A 70 11.31 -2.27 -8.76
N ALA A 71 11.64 -3.55 -8.63
CA ALA A 71 12.13 -4.11 -7.38
C ALA A 71 13.21 -5.15 -7.63
N ALA A 72 14.02 -5.40 -6.61
CA ALA A 72 15.06 -6.42 -6.59
C ALA A 72 14.76 -7.44 -5.48
N TYR A 73 14.80 -8.73 -5.83
CA TYR A 73 14.51 -9.83 -4.91
C TYR A 73 15.56 -10.96 -5.01
N PRO A 74 15.68 -11.85 -4.01
CA PRO A 74 16.57 -13.00 -4.05
C PRO A 74 16.06 -14.10 -5.00
N GLY A 75 16.02 -13.80 -6.29
CA GLY A 75 15.59 -14.70 -7.36
C GLY A 75 14.11 -14.56 -7.72
N PHE A 76 13.84 -14.16 -8.95
CA PHE A 76 12.48 -14.04 -9.47
C PHE A 76 11.91 -15.35 -10.01
N GLY A 77 12.75 -16.30 -10.42
CA GLY A 77 12.36 -17.63 -10.90
C GLY A 77 13.57 -18.58 -10.86
N ALA A 78 13.38 -19.84 -11.23
CA ALA A 78 14.41 -20.87 -11.11
C ALA A 78 15.64 -20.64 -12.01
N ASP A 79 15.46 -20.05 -13.20
CA ASP A 79 16.44 -20.20 -14.29
C ASP A 79 17.04 -18.88 -14.82
N LYS A 80 16.63 -17.72 -14.32
CA LYS A 80 17.13 -16.41 -14.80
C LYS A 80 17.50 -15.48 -13.63
N PRO A 81 18.80 -15.12 -13.46
CA PRO A 81 19.26 -14.31 -12.33
C PRO A 81 19.11 -12.81 -12.64
N TYR A 82 17.88 -12.33 -12.81
CA TYR A 82 17.64 -10.89 -12.96
C TYR A 82 17.92 -10.16 -11.64
N GLU A 83 18.61 -9.02 -11.73
CA GLU A 83 18.81 -8.11 -10.60
C GLU A 83 17.48 -7.46 -10.20
N TRP A 84 16.73 -7.00 -11.20
CA TRP A 84 15.45 -6.34 -11.03
C TRP A 84 14.45 -6.78 -12.09
N LEU A 85 13.17 -6.69 -11.72
CA LEU A 85 12.03 -6.76 -12.65
C LEU A 85 11.17 -5.50 -12.52
N ALA A 86 10.48 -5.16 -13.61
CA ALA A 86 9.50 -4.10 -13.68
C ALA A 86 8.09 -4.65 -13.92
N ILE A 87 7.07 -3.95 -13.41
CA ILE A 87 5.65 -4.23 -13.65
C ILE A 87 4.82 -2.95 -13.50
N PRO A 88 3.67 -2.79 -14.19
CA PRO A 88 2.85 -1.59 -14.03
C PRO A 88 2.33 -1.40 -12.61
N TRP A 89 2.07 -0.15 -12.25
CA TRP A 89 1.65 0.29 -10.92
C TRP A 89 0.46 -0.49 -10.32
N PHE A 90 -0.65 -0.60 -11.06
CA PHE A 90 -1.87 -1.26 -10.56
C PHE A 90 -1.69 -2.76 -10.31
N PRO A 91 -1.13 -3.54 -11.24
CA PRO A 91 -0.79 -4.94 -11.00
C PRO A 91 0.16 -5.13 -9.82
N TYR A 92 1.13 -4.22 -9.65
CA TYR A 92 2.03 -4.25 -8.49
C TYR A 92 1.29 -4.09 -7.16
N LEU A 93 0.49 -3.02 -7.03
CA LEU A 93 -0.21 -2.72 -5.79
C LEU A 93 -1.35 -3.69 -5.51
N TYR A 94 -2.26 -3.84 -6.48
CA TYR A 94 -3.57 -4.43 -6.28
C TYR A 94 -3.70 -5.84 -6.88
N GLY A 95 -2.78 -6.24 -7.76
CA GLY A 95 -2.85 -7.52 -8.47
C GLY A 95 -3.82 -7.54 -9.64
N VAL A 96 -4.34 -6.38 -10.03
CA VAL A 96 -5.34 -6.17 -11.10
C VAL A 96 -4.89 -5.02 -12.01
N ALA A 97 -5.48 -4.89 -13.20
CA ALA A 97 -5.02 -3.90 -14.19
C ALA A 97 -5.72 -2.55 -14.03
N GLN A 98 -6.94 -2.52 -13.49
CA GLN A 98 -7.79 -1.32 -13.46
C GLN A 98 -8.30 -0.97 -12.06
N THR A 99 -8.66 0.31 -11.86
CA THR A 99 -9.24 0.81 -10.60
C THR A 99 -10.55 0.15 -10.23
N GLY A 100 -11.41 -0.14 -11.21
CA GLY A 100 -12.70 -0.80 -10.97
C GLY A 100 -12.59 -2.24 -10.48
N GLU A 101 -11.45 -2.88 -10.74
CA GLU A 101 -11.18 -4.29 -10.42
C GLU A 101 -10.59 -4.48 -9.01
N VAL A 102 -10.31 -3.38 -8.29
CA VAL A 102 -9.72 -3.37 -6.94
C VAL A 102 -10.60 -4.19 -5.99
N PRO A 103 -10.09 -5.29 -5.39
CA PRO A 103 -10.86 -6.13 -4.48
C PRO A 103 -11.32 -5.42 -3.20
N LEU A 104 -12.51 -5.76 -2.71
CA LEU A 104 -13.04 -5.34 -1.42
C LEU A 104 -12.69 -6.32 -0.30
N TYR A 105 -12.25 -7.53 -0.64
CA TYR A 105 -11.85 -8.59 0.28
C TYR A 105 -10.84 -9.52 -0.39
N VAL A 106 -9.88 -10.02 0.39
CA VAL A 106 -8.82 -10.91 -0.10
C VAL A 106 -8.53 -12.03 0.89
N ASN A 107 -8.39 -13.25 0.38
CA ASN A 107 -7.93 -14.44 1.10
C ASN A 107 -6.77 -15.14 0.37
N GLY A 108 -6.31 -16.28 0.89
CA GLY A 108 -5.18 -17.01 0.31
C GLY A 108 -5.40 -17.49 -1.13
N GLU A 109 -6.62 -17.92 -1.46
CA GLU A 109 -6.98 -18.41 -2.79
C GLU A 109 -7.13 -17.29 -3.81
N ILE A 110 -7.77 -16.18 -3.44
CA ILE A 110 -7.86 -14.96 -4.27
C ILE A 110 -6.46 -14.47 -4.62
N ARG A 111 -5.55 -14.40 -3.63
CA ARG A 111 -4.16 -14.00 -3.87
C ARG A 111 -3.46 -14.93 -4.87
N THR A 112 -3.72 -16.23 -4.78
CA THR A 112 -3.17 -17.23 -5.70
C THR A 112 -3.72 -17.05 -7.11
N LEU A 113 -5.02 -16.83 -7.24
CA LEU A 113 -5.69 -16.58 -8.52
C LEU A 113 -5.14 -15.31 -9.21
N LEU A 114 -5.08 -14.19 -8.49
CA LEU A 114 -4.58 -12.92 -9.01
C LEU A 114 -3.11 -13.03 -9.43
N ARG A 115 -2.26 -13.70 -8.62
CA ARG A 115 -0.86 -13.95 -8.99
C ARG A 115 -0.72 -14.85 -10.21
N SER A 116 -1.54 -15.90 -10.31
CA SER A 116 -1.58 -16.77 -11.49
C SER A 116 -1.92 -15.99 -12.76
N ASN A 117 -2.91 -15.10 -12.67
CA ASN A 117 -3.32 -14.25 -13.78
C ASN A 117 -2.24 -13.22 -14.15
N GLY A 118 -1.73 -12.48 -13.16
CA GLY A 118 -0.66 -11.50 -13.37
C GLY A 118 0.62 -12.13 -13.92
N ARG A 119 0.97 -13.36 -13.51
CA ARG A 119 2.12 -14.09 -14.09
C ARG A 119 1.95 -14.28 -15.59
N ARG A 120 0.78 -14.80 -16.02
CA ARG A 120 0.50 -15.02 -17.44
C ARG A 120 0.55 -13.73 -18.24
N GLN A 121 0.14 -12.62 -17.64
CA GLN A 121 0.07 -11.34 -18.32
C GLN A 121 1.42 -10.63 -18.42
N TYR A 122 2.22 -10.62 -17.33
CA TYR A 122 3.41 -9.77 -17.23
C TYR A 122 4.73 -10.52 -17.21
N PHE A 123 4.72 -11.80 -16.83
CA PHE A 123 5.94 -12.56 -16.55
C PHE A 123 6.00 -13.92 -17.26
N ASN A 124 5.14 -14.17 -18.25
CA ASN A 124 5.04 -15.51 -18.85
C ASN A 124 6.35 -15.99 -19.49
N ASP A 125 7.08 -15.07 -20.13
CA ASP A 125 8.31 -15.37 -20.87
C ASP A 125 9.55 -15.51 -19.96
N ILE A 126 9.47 -14.99 -18.74
CA ILE A 126 10.55 -15.03 -17.74
C ILE A 126 10.28 -16.03 -16.61
N VAL A 127 9.02 -16.34 -16.34
CA VAL A 127 8.55 -17.29 -15.33
C VAL A 127 7.51 -18.19 -16.02
N PRO A 128 7.96 -19.25 -16.74
CA PRO A 128 7.05 -20.16 -17.44
C PRO A 128 6.18 -20.93 -16.45
N ALA A 129 5.07 -21.49 -16.93
CA ALA A 129 4.17 -22.29 -16.10
C ALA A 129 4.89 -23.52 -15.52
N ASP A 130 4.49 -23.93 -14.31
CA ASP A 130 4.97 -25.18 -13.74
C ASP A 130 4.37 -26.36 -14.52
N PRO A 131 5.16 -27.39 -14.90
CA PRO A 131 4.66 -28.55 -15.63
C PRO A 131 3.50 -29.27 -14.94
N ASN A 132 3.38 -29.17 -13.61
CA ASN A 132 2.33 -29.80 -12.82
C ASN A 132 1.10 -28.89 -12.60
N GLY A 133 1.05 -27.72 -13.25
CA GLY A 133 -0.03 -26.75 -13.10
C GLY A 133 0.03 -25.93 -11.80
N ALA A 134 1.04 -26.13 -10.96
CA ALA A 134 1.27 -25.32 -9.77
C ALA A 134 1.75 -23.89 -10.13
N LEU A 135 1.70 -22.97 -9.17
CA LEU A 135 2.39 -21.70 -9.33
C LEU A 135 3.91 -21.91 -9.29
N PRO A 136 4.66 -21.43 -10.29
CA PRO A 136 6.12 -21.49 -10.26
C PRO A 136 6.69 -20.87 -8.99
N ILE A 137 7.72 -21.51 -8.44
CA ILE A 137 8.44 -21.01 -7.26
C ILE A 137 9.27 -19.78 -7.67
N GLY A 138 9.31 -18.76 -6.82
CA GLY A 138 10.15 -17.58 -7.00
C GLY A 138 9.54 -16.33 -6.38
N ARG A 139 10.35 -15.27 -6.26
CA ARG A 139 9.90 -13.99 -5.71
C ARG A 139 9.14 -13.11 -6.69
N TRP A 140 8.94 -13.54 -7.95
CA TRP A 140 8.01 -12.90 -8.89
C TRP A 140 6.61 -12.69 -8.30
N GLN A 141 6.17 -13.57 -7.39
CA GLN A 141 4.88 -13.45 -6.72
C GLN A 141 4.75 -12.18 -5.87
N GLU A 142 5.87 -11.65 -5.36
CA GLU A 142 5.90 -10.42 -4.58
C GLU A 142 5.73 -9.16 -5.45
N MET A 143 5.94 -9.29 -6.77
CA MET A 143 5.72 -8.23 -7.76
C MET A 143 4.24 -8.04 -8.12
N ILE A 144 3.34 -8.91 -7.66
CA ILE A 144 1.91 -8.86 -8.02
C ILE A 144 1.07 -8.80 -6.74
N GLY A 145 0.37 -7.69 -6.56
CA GLY A 145 -0.54 -7.45 -5.45
C GLY A 145 0.16 -7.37 -4.09
N THR A 146 1.06 -6.39 -3.89
CA THR A 146 1.72 -6.20 -2.59
C THR A 146 0.72 -5.90 -1.46
N LEU A 147 -0.40 -5.23 -1.75
CA LEU A 147 -1.46 -4.93 -0.78
C LEU A 147 -2.27 -6.16 -0.36
N LEU A 148 -2.12 -7.28 -1.07
CA LEU A 148 -2.67 -8.56 -0.64
C LEU A 148 -1.97 -9.09 0.63
N ASN A 149 -0.80 -8.54 0.97
CA ASN A 149 0.04 -9.01 2.08
C ASN A 149 0.37 -7.93 3.13
N ARG A 150 0.34 -6.64 2.77
CA ARG A 150 0.92 -5.59 3.62
C ARG A 150 0.53 -4.16 3.25
N ASP A 151 0.68 -3.27 4.22
CA ASP A 151 0.65 -1.84 4.00
C ASP A 151 1.91 -1.37 3.24
N VAL A 152 1.77 -0.32 2.44
CA VAL A 152 2.85 0.32 1.68
C VAL A 152 2.80 1.83 1.88
N TYR A 153 3.93 2.43 2.25
CA TYR A 153 4.14 3.88 2.24
C TYR A 153 4.94 4.26 1.01
N VAL A 154 4.55 5.34 0.35
CA VAL A 154 5.13 5.79 -0.93
C VAL A 154 5.65 7.20 -0.74
N PHE A 155 6.97 7.34 -0.72
CA PHE A 155 7.69 8.58 -0.49
C PHE A 155 8.08 9.18 -1.84
N THR A 156 7.34 10.18 -2.30
CA THR A 156 7.45 10.72 -3.67
C THR A 156 8.25 12.01 -3.68
N LEU A 157 9.14 12.14 -4.68
CA LEU A 157 9.79 13.39 -5.05
C LEU A 157 9.59 13.66 -6.53
N LYS A 158 9.45 14.94 -6.85
CA LYS A 158 9.38 15.44 -8.22
C LYS A 158 10.73 15.28 -8.93
N THR A 159 10.69 14.69 -10.11
CA THR A 159 11.79 14.61 -11.08
C THR A 159 11.46 15.44 -12.32
N ASP A 160 12.37 15.42 -13.30
CA ASP A 160 12.10 15.89 -14.64
C ASP A 160 12.33 14.79 -15.69
N TRP A 161 11.88 15.07 -16.92
CA TRP A 161 11.96 14.09 -18.01
C TRP A 161 13.39 13.69 -18.38
N LYS A 162 14.38 14.58 -18.19
CA LYS A 162 15.78 14.32 -18.53
C LYS A 162 16.40 13.39 -17.50
N GLU A 163 16.11 13.65 -16.23
CA GLU A 163 16.50 12.77 -15.11
C GLU A 163 15.96 11.34 -15.36
N ASP A 164 14.68 11.20 -15.76
CA ASP A 164 14.08 9.90 -16.07
C ASP A 164 14.67 9.23 -17.33
N ALA A 165 14.87 10.00 -18.40
CA ALA A 165 15.44 9.46 -19.64
C ALA A 165 16.87 8.94 -19.45
N ALA A 166 17.68 9.62 -18.64
CA ALA A 166 19.02 9.16 -18.28
C ALA A 166 18.99 7.83 -17.51
N LEU A 167 18.04 7.67 -16.58
CA LEU A 167 17.86 6.40 -15.86
C LEU A 167 17.48 5.26 -16.81
N VAL A 168 16.54 5.50 -17.74
CA VAL A 168 16.11 4.51 -18.74
C VAL A 168 17.31 4.05 -19.57
N GLU A 169 18.11 4.98 -20.09
CA GLU A 169 19.32 4.67 -20.87
C GLU A 169 20.33 3.86 -20.04
N GLU A 170 20.60 4.29 -18.81
CA GLU A 170 21.52 3.62 -17.90
C GLU A 170 21.10 2.17 -17.63
N TYR A 171 19.83 1.93 -17.27
CA TYR A 171 19.35 0.61 -16.89
C TYR A 171 19.15 -0.33 -18.08
N ASN A 172 18.77 0.19 -19.25
CA ASN A 172 18.67 -0.62 -20.47
C ASN A 172 20.05 -0.99 -21.06
N SER A 173 21.09 -0.18 -20.83
CA SER A 173 22.45 -0.46 -21.31
C SER A 173 23.18 -1.55 -20.50
N ARG A 174 22.70 -1.87 -19.30
CA ARG A 174 23.34 -2.81 -18.36
C ARG A 174 22.89 -4.25 -18.58
N ALA A 175 23.82 -5.18 -18.32
CA ALA A 175 23.45 -6.58 -18.14
C ALA A 175 22.72 -6.74 -16.79
N ASN A 176 21.38 -6.71 -16.79
CA ASN A 176 20.49 -6.91 -15.63
C ASN A 176 20.70 -8.31 -14.98
N LYS A 177 21.84 -8.50 -14.28
CA LYS A 177 22.35 -9.80 -13.81
C LYS A 177 23.13 -9.74 -12.48
N ARG A 178 22.98 -8.69 -11.67
CA ARG A 178 23.71 -8.57 -10.40
C ARG A 178 23.09 -9.45 -9.30
N PRO A 179 23.89 -10.31 -8.63
CA PRO A 179 23.35 -11.28 -7.66
C PRO A 179 22.92 -10.63 -6.36
N PHE A 180 21.74 -10.99 -5.85
CA PHE A 180 21.20 -10.48 -4.59
C PHE A 180 22.00 -10.98 -3.37
N ASN A 181 22.35 -10.06 -2.46
CA ASN A 181 22.93 -10.37 -1.15
C ASN A 181 22.27 -9.53 -0.05
N VAL A 182 21.71 -10.20 0.97
CA VAL A 182 20.98 -9.55 2.06
C VAL A 182 21.80 -8.47 2.79
N LEU A 183 23.13 -8.60 2.89
CA LEU A 183 23.97 -7.72 3.71
C LEU A 183 24.48 -6.49 2.96
N TYR A 184 24.76 -6.60 1.66
CA TYR A 184 25.48 -5.55 0.91
C TYR A 184 24.95 -5.31 -0.51
N HIS A 185 23.98 -6.10 -0.98
CA HIS A 185 23.37 -5.93 -2.29
C HIS A 185 21.92 -6.44 -2.27
N ASN A 186 21.09 -5.76 -1.48
CA ASN A 186 19.70 -6.14 -1.24
C ASN A 186 18.72 -5.16 -1.92
N CYS A 187 17.42 -5.34 -1.66
CA CYS A 187 16.38 -4.46 -2.19
C CYS A 187 16.55 -2.98 -1.82
N ALA A 188 17.09 -2.69 -0.63
CA ALA A 188 17.34 -1.33 -0.17
C ALA A 188 18.61 -0.75 -0.82
N ASP A 189 19.67 -1.55 -1.02
CA ASP A 189 20.82 -1.08 -1.79
C ASP A 189 20.46 -0.73 -3.23
N PHE A 190 19.64 -1.56 -3.89
CA PHE A 190 19.11 -1.27 -5.22
C PHE A 190 18.36 0.07 -5.26
N VAL A 191 17.40 0.29 -4.35
CA VAL A 191 16.63 1.54 -4.32
C VAL A 191 17.51 2.74 -3.94
N ARG A 192 18.48 2.55 -3.04
CA ARG A 192 19.46 3.59 -2.68
C ARG A 192 20.29 4.03 -3.88
N GLU A 193 20.75 3.08 -4.70
CA GLU A 193 21.53 3.37 -5.90
C GLU A 193 20.69 4.16 -6.92
N VAL A 194 19.45 3.73 -7.18
CA VAL A 194 18.52 4.45 -8.06
C VAL A 194 18.25 5.87 -7.56
N LEU A 195 17.85 6.04 -6.30
CA LEU A 195 17.51 7.37 -5.76
C LEU A 195 18.72 8.29 -5.72
N ASN A 196 19.92 7.77 -5.47
CA ASN A 196 21.13 8.58 -5.46
C ASN A 196 21.63 8.93 -6.87
N ALA A 197 21.18 8.24 -7.92
CA ALA A 197 21.40 8.66 -9.30
C ALA A 197 20.61 9.95 -9.62
N TYR A 198 19.35 10.03 -9.16
CA TYR A 198 18.55 11.25 -9.24
C TYR A 198 19.03 12.35 -8.28
N PHE A 199 19.27 11.96 -7.02
CA PHE A 199 19.47 12.86 -5.91
C PHE A 199 20.70 12.44 -5.10
N PRO A 200 21.91 12.90 -5.48
CA PRO A 200 23.13 12.51 -4.81
C PRO A 200 23.04 12.67 -3.29
N GLN A 201 23.35 11.59 -2.57
CA GLN A 201 23.32 11.50 -1.10
C GLN A 201 21.93 11.66 -0.45
N ALA A 202 20.83 11.56 -1.21
CA ALA A 202 19.49 11.63 -0.65
C ALA A 202 19.15 10.44 0.25
N THR A 203 19.73 9.28 -0.05
CA THR A 203 19.54 8.07 0.73
C THR A 203 20.86 7.47 1.16
N HIS A 204 20.92 7.04 2.42
CA HIS A 204 22.11 6.42 3.00
C HIS A 204 21.73 5.34 4.01
N ARG A 205 22.68 4.43 4.24
CA ARG A 205 22.58 3.44 5.31
C ARG A 205 22.57 4.11 6.68
N ASP A 206 21.92 3.48 7.66
CA ASP A 206 22.01 3.87 9.06
C ASP A 206 23.05 2.98 9.76
N VAL A 207 24.31 3.42 9.74
CA VAL A 207 25.45 2.62 10.24
C VAL A 207 25.26 2.23 11.70
N LEU A 208 24.68 3.13 12.52
CA LEU A 208 24.55 2.95 13.96
C LEU A 208 23.40 2.00 14.31
N ASN A 209 22.24 2.13 13.66
CA ASN A 209 21.07 1.33 14.01
C ASN A 209 20.96 0.01 13.25
N ASP A 210 21.58 -0.10 12.07
CA ASP A 210 21.43 -1.24 11.18
C ASP A 210 22.75 -1.97 10.88
N PHE A 211 23.82 -1.69 11.65
CA PHE A 211 25.08 -2.41 11.58
C PHE A 211 25.63 -2.53 10.15
N THR A 212 25.70 -1.40 9.46
CA THR A 212 26.17 -1.25 8.06
C THR A 212 25.26 -1.83 6.96
N ILE A 213 24.21 -2.58 7.32
CA ILE A 213 23.22 -3.08 6.37
C ILE A 213 22.31 -1.92 5.95
N THR A 214 22.08 -1.77 4.65
CA THR A 214 21.08 -0.81 4.16
C THR A 214 19.68 -1.40 4.39
N THR A 215 18.84 -0.69 5.16
CA THR A 215 17.46 -1.12 5.44
C THR A 215 16.43 -0.19 4.79
N PRO A 216 15.23 -0.70 4.44
CA PRO A 216 14.16 0.13 3.89
C PRO A 216 13.80 1.34 4.76
N LYS A 217 13.79 1.17 6.10
CA LYS A 217 13.46 2.25 7.04
C LYS A 217 14.56 3.32 7.08
N ALA A 218 15.84 2.94 6.98
CA ALA A 218 16.94 3.91 6.88
C ALA A 218 16.84 4.77 5.61
N LEU A 219 16.44 4.17 4.47
CA LEU A 219 16.20 4.93 3.24
C LEU A 219 15.05 5.92 3.40
N ALA A 220 13.91 5.48 3.95
CA ALA A 220 12.76 6.36 4.18
C ALA A 220 13.12 7.53 5.11
N HIS A 221 13.89 7.26 6.16
CA HIS A 221 14.35 8.29 7.09
C HIS A 221 15.28 9.31 6.42
N SER A 222 16.34 8.84 5.77
CA SER A 222 17.33 9.70 5.09
C SER A 222 16.70 10.51 3.95
N LEU A 223 15.82 9.89 3.16
CA LEU A 223 15.08 10.56 2.09
C LEU A 223 14.18 11.67 2.63
N THR A 224 13.43 11.41 3.71
CA THR A 224 12.58 12.42 4.36
C THR A 224 13.42 13.62 4.82
N HIS A 225 14.57 13.36 5.45
CA HIS A 225 15.47 14.42 5.88
C HIS A 225 16.09 15.20 4.70
N TYR A 226 16.46 14.53 3.61
CA TYR A 226 16.95 15.18 2.39
C TYR A 226 15.88 16.08 1.76
N ALA A 227 14.66 15.57 1.65
CA ALA A 227 13.57 16.20 0.92
C ALA A 227 13.00 17.42 1.66
N THR A 228 12.93 17.36 2.99
CA THR A 228 12.47 18.51 3.83
C THR A 228 13.37 19.74 3.72
N LYS A 229 14.62 19.59 3.27
CA LYS A 229 15.53 20.71 3.01
C LYS A 229 15.42 21.24 1.57
N ARG A 230 14.58 20.62 0.74
CA ARG A 230 14.45 20.83 -0.70
C ARG A 230 12.97 20.86 -1.11
N PRO A 231 12.21 21.87 -0.66
CA PRO A 231 10.77 21.96 -0.90
C PRO A 231 10.42 22.04 -2.40
N GLU A 232 11.34 22.47 -3.26
CA GLU A 232 11.17 22.49 -4.72
C GLU A 232 10.97 21.11 -5.34
N ARG A 233 11.37 20.04 -4.62
CA ARG A 233 11.14 18.65 -5.02
C ARG A 233 9.74 18.13 -4.65
N LEU A 234 8.86 18.99 -4.12
CA LEU A 234 7.46 18.71 -3.82
C LEU A 234 7.24 17.38 -3.10
N PHE A 235 7.99 17.16 -2.02
CA PHE A 235 7.96 15.89 -1.31
C PHE A 235 6.64 15.63 -0.59
N TYR A 236 6.05 14.47 -0.84
CA TYR A 236 4.86 13.99 -0.15
C TYR A 236 4.89 12.48 0.05
N ILE A 237 4.07 12.00 0.97
CA ILE A 237 3.93 10.59 1.30
C ILE A 237 2.48 10.19 1.13
N THR A 238 2.23 9.09 0.43
CA THR A 238 0.93 8.42 0.40
C THR A 238 1.02 7.05 1.07
N LYS A 239 -0.12 6.54 1.53
CA LYS A 239 -0.22 5.22 2.13
C LYS A 239 -1.30 4.41 1.44
N TYR A 240 -0.98 3.15 1.18
CA TYR A 240 -1.92 2.14 0.72
C TYR A 240 -2.00 1.05 1.78
N SER A 241 -3.21 0.80 2.29
CA SER A 241 -3.45 -0.16 3.36
C SER A 241 -3.65 -1.57 2.80
N GLN A 242 -3.18 -2.57 3.52
CA GLN A 242 -3.43 -3.98 3.20
C GLN A 242 -4.94 -4.24 3.18
N TYR A 243 -5.38 -5.09 2.26
CA TYR A 243 -6.78 -5.46 2.17
C TYR A 243 -7.30 -6.15 3.44
N PRO A 244 -8.59 -5.94 3.77
CA PRO A 244 -9.25 -6.69 4.82
C PRO A 244 -9.47 -8.15 4.37
N GLY A 245 -9.32 -9.09 5.32
CA GLY A 245 -9.48 -10.52 5.08
C GLY A 245 -8.80 -11.37 6.16
N PRO A 246 -8.78 -12.70 5.99
CA PRO A 246 -8.16 -13.63 6.94
C PRO A 246 -6.62 -13.66 6.86
N ILE A 247 -6.03 -13.00 5.86
CA ILE A 247 -4.57 -12.87 5.75
C ILE A 247 -4.04 -12.04 6.92
N ARG A 248 -3.01 -12.56 7.61
CA ARG A 248 -2.37 -11.87 8.75
C ARG A 248 -1.90 -10.48 8.33
N ARG A 249 -2.18 -9.49 9.18
CA ARG A 249 -1.73 -8.11 8.97
C ARG A 249 -0.21 -7.97 9.00
N SER A 250 0.31 -7.03 8.22
CA SER A 250 1.71 -6.62 8.25
C SER A 250 2.11 -5.95 9.58
N LEU A 251 3.43 -5.88 9.78
CA LEU A 251 4.06 -5.32 10.97
C LEU A 251 4.94 -4.13 10.58
N ASP A 252 4.97 -3.11 11.44
CA ASP A 252 5.77 -1.90 11.22
C ASP A 252 7.24 -2.22 10.95
N ASN A 253 7.86 -1.44 10.07
CA ASN A 253 9.30 -1.51 9.87
C ASN A 253 10.04 -1.01 11.12
N ARG A 254 11.03 -1.77 11.57
CA ARG A 254 11.90 -1.40 12.69
C ARG A 254 13.35 -1.57 12.28
N ASN A 255 14.21 -0.67 12.76
CA ASN A 255 15.65 -0.84 12.65
C ASN A 255 16.10 -1.95 13.60
N PHE A 256 17.32 -2.46 13.42
CA PHE A 256 17.80 -3.57 14.25
C PHE A 256 17.84 -3.20 15.74
N SER A 257 18.39 -2.02 16.08
CA SER A 257 18.47 -1.51 17.46
C SER A 257 17.08 -1.40 18.11
N GLU A 258 16.09 -0.86 17.38
CA GLU A 258 14.70 -0.77 17.82
C GLU A 258 14.10 -2.16 18.06
N LYS A 259 14.33 -3.12 17.14
CA LYS A 259 13.81 -4.48 17.29
C LYS A 259 14.43 -5.20 18.49
N ALA A 260 15.73 -5.00 18.71
CA ALA A 260 16.47 -5.57 19.83
C ALA A 260 15.92 -5.10 21.19
N LEU A 261 15.44 -3.86 21.28
CA LEU A 261 14.87 -3.28 22.51
C LEU A 261 13.37 -3.55 22.68
N THR A 262 12.59 -3.48 21.60
CA THR A 262 11.12 -3.48 21.67
C THR A 262 10.50 -4.87 21.60
N SER A 263 11.25 -5.89 21.16
CA SER A 263 10.76 -7.26 21.07
C SER A 263 11.24 -8.10 22.24
N LYS A 264 10.29 -8.66 23.00
CA LYS A 264 10.60 -9.59 24.11
C LYS A 264 11.50 -10.75 23.69
N LYS A 265 11.41 -11.18 22.43
CA LYS A 265 12.22 -12.27 21.86
C LYS A 265 13.71 -11.97 21.80
N TYR A 266 14.08 -10.70 21.63
CA TYR A 266 15.48 -10.27 21.61
C TYR A 266 15.88 -9.68 22.95
N LEU A 267 15.01 -8.89 23.58
CA LEU A 267 15.33 -8.21 24.82
C LEU A 267 15.60 -9.21 25.96
N VAL A 268 14.76 -10.24 26.14
CA VAL A 268 14.91 -11.19 27.25
C VAL A 268 16.23 -11.98 27.16
N PRO A 269 16.58 -12.61 26.02
CA PRO A 269 17.90 -13.24 25.90
C PRO A 269 19.06 -12.27 26.09
N GLN A 270 18.95 -11.02 25.63
CA GLN A 270 20.00 -10.02 25.86
C GLN A 270 20.17 -9.67 27.34
N ILE A 271 19.08 -9.48 28.08
CA ILE A 271 19.14 -9.24 29.53
C ILE A 271 19.86 -10.40 30.24
N VAL A 272 19.57 -11.64 29.85
CA VAL A 272 20.13 -12.84 30.51
C VAL A 272 21.57 -13.11 30.09
N PHE A 273 21.89 -13.02 28.80
CA PHE A 273 23.16 -13.54 28.27
C PHE A 273 24.14 -12.45 27.81
N LYS A 274 23.66 -11.24 27.47
CA LYS A 274 24.47 -10.14 26.89
C LYS A 274 23.98 -8.75 27.34
N PRO A 275 23.93 -8.45 28.65
CA PRO A 275 23.33 -7.21 29.15
C PRO A 275 24.07 -5.95 28.68
N ILE A 276 25.36 -6.06 28.35
CA ILE A 276 26.18 -4.97 27.79
C ILE A 276 25.64 -4.41 26.46
N LEU A 277 24.89 -5.20 25.67
CA LEU A 277 24.32 -4.73 24.41
C LEU A 277 23.13 -3.79 24.60
N ILE A 278 22.46 -3.84 25.76
CA ILE A 278 21.27 -3.03 26.05
C ILE A 278 21.58 -1.53 26.01
N PRO A 279 22.57 -1.00 26.76
CA PRO A 279 22.89 0.43 26.69
C PRO A 279 23.33 0.84 25.28
N ILE A 280 24.06 0.00 24.55
CA ILE A 280 24.48 0.28 23.16
C ILE A 280 23.27 0.47 22.25
N PHE A 281 22.32 -0.48 22.27
CA PHE A 281 21.12 -0.39 21.44
C PHE A 281 20.20 0.74 21.90
N ALA A 282 20.10 0.98 23.20
CA ALA A 282 19.35 2.12 23.73
C ALA A 282 19.91 3.43 23.20
N THR A 283 21.22 3.66 23.32
CA THR A 283 21.87 4.87 22.81
C THR A 283 21.66 5.03 21.31
N ALA A 284 21.85 3.97 20.52
CA ALA A 284 21.64 4.00 19.07
C ALA A 284 20.19 4.39 18.71
N TYR A 285 19.22 3.70 19.31
CA TYR A 285 17.80 3.94 19.09
C TYR A 285 17.39 5.36 19.48
N PHE A 286 17.81 5.83 20.66
CA PHE A 286 17.40 7.15 21.14
C PHE A 286 18.05 8.30 20.36
N ALA A 287 19.25 8.09 19.82
CA ALA A 287 19.93 9.11 19.03
C ALA A 287 19.32 9.28 17.63
N THR A 288 19.01 8.18 16.94
CA THR A 288 18.76 8.21 15.48
C THR A 288 17.64 7.28 14.99
N GLY A 289 17.15 6.37 15.83
CA GLY A 289 16.20 5.32 15.45
C GLY A 289 14.71 5.68 15.53
N HIS A 290 14.34 6.88 15.98
CA HIS A 290 12.95 7.27 16.25
C HIS A 290 12.08 7.55 15.03
N PHE A 291 12.61 7.42 13.82
CA PHE A 291 11.83 7.65 12.61
C PHE A 291 10.61 6.70 12.58
N ASN A 292 9.44 7.26 12.31
CA ASN A 292 8.19 6.51 12.23
C ASN A 292 7.50 6.84 10.90
N PRO A 293 7.36 5.86 9.97
CA PRO A 293 6.76 6.10 8.67
C PRO A 293 5.33 6.64 8.73
N GLN A 294 4.51 6.16 9.67
CA GLN A 294 3.12 6.63 9.85
C GLN A 294 3.07 8.10 10.27
N ARG A 295 3.92 8.53 11.22
CA ARG A 295 4.01 9.94 11.62
C ARG A 295 4.54 10.83 10.50
N ALA A 296 5.48 10.32 9.71
CA ALA A 296 5.98 11.04 8.54
C ALA A 296 4.85 11.22 7.51
N TYR A 297 4.09 10.15 7.22
CA TYR A 297 2.93 10.18 6.36
C TYR A 297 1.89 11.23 6.80
N GLU A 298 1.48 11.22 8.07
CA GLU A 298 0.52 12.20 8.61
C GLU A 298 1.01 13.65 8.48
N ARG A 299 2.32 13.87 8.52
CA ARG A 299 2.93 15.20 8.37
C ARG A 299 2.96 15.66 6.92
N TYR A 300 3.33 14.80 5.99
CA TYR A 300 3.59 15.11 4.57
C TYR A 300 2.53 14.50 3.64
N ALA A 301 1.25 14.58 4.02
CA ALA A 301 0.18 13.67 3.58
C ALA A 301 -0.36 13.82 2.13
N SER A 302 0.12 14.77 1.31
CA SER A 302 -0.29 14.89 -0.10
C SER A 302 0.57 15.89 -0.88
N LEU A 303 0.48 15.82 -2.21
CA LEU A 303 1.09 16.81 -3.11
C LEU A 303 0.59 18.23 -2.82
N THR A 304 -0.69 18.40 -2.49
CA THR A 304 -1.29 19.68 -2.13
C THR A 304 -0.58 20.30 -0.92
N ILE A 305 -0.34 19.51 0.14
CA ILE A 305 0.42 19.98 1.31
C ILE A 305 1.84 20.38 0.93
N ALA A 306 2.50 19.63 0.03
CA ALA A 306 3.85 19.95 -0.42
C ALA A 306 3.91 21.26 -1.23
N GLN A 307 2.94 21.50 -2.10
CA GLN A 307 2.83 22.74 -2.87
C GLN A 307 2.59 23.95 -1.96
N LEU A 308 1.70 23.81 -0.98
CA LEU A 308 1.43 24.85 0.02
C LEU A 308 2.65 25.15 0.89
N GLU A 309 3.44 24.13 1.24
CA GLU A 309 4.68 24.34 1.99
C GLU A 309 5.74 25.07 1.16
N LEU A 310 5.88 24.74 -0.13
CA LEU A 310 6.76 25.46 -1.04
C LEU A 310 6.34 26.93 -1.17
N GLU A 311 5.04 27.20 -1.35
CA GLU A 311 4.50 28.57 -1.39
C GLU A 311 4.82 29.34 -0.09
N ALA A 312 4.58 28.73 1.07
CA ALA A 312 4.88 29.34 2.35
C ALA A 312 6.36 29.68 2.52
N ILE A 313 7.26 28.81 2.07
CA ILE A 313 8.71 29.05 2.11
C ILE A 313 9.11 30.21 1.19
N GLN A 314 8.57 30.25 -0.03
CA GLN A 314 8.82 31.35 -0.97
C GLN A 314 8.35 32.70 -0.40
N LEU A 315 7.15 32.75 0.21
CA LEU A 315 6.63 33.96 0.85
C LEU A 315 7.52 34.42 2.02
N ARG A 316 8.05 33.49 2.83
CA ARG A 316 8.98 33.81 3.93
C ARG A 316 10.34 34.30 3.42
N GLN A 317 10.85 33.77 2.31
CA GLN A 317 12.12 34.21 1.73
C GLN A 317 12.02 35.62 1.13
N GLN A 318 10.89 35.94 0.50
CA GLN A 318 10.63 37.28 -0.05
C GLN A 318 10.67 38.38 1.03
N SER A 319 10.31 38.08 2.28
CA SER A 319 10.37 39.08 3.36
C SER A 319 11.79 39.41 3.82
N VAL A 320 12.73 38.47 3.66
CA VAL A 320 14.15 38.67 4.05
C VAL A 320 14.89 39.50 3.00
N ALA A 321 14.56 39.33 1.71
CA ALA A 321 15.20 40.07 0.61
C ALA A 321 14.77 41.55 0.53
N SER A 322 13.63 41.93 1.13
CA SER A 322 13.10 43.31 1.11
C SER A 322 13.67 44.27 2.16
N GLN A 323 14.74 43.92 2.89
CA GLN A 323 15.45 44.85 3.77
C GLN A 323 16.94 44.94 3.43
N PRO A 324 17.35 45.97 2.68
CA PRO A 324 18.55 46.69 3.14
C PRO A 324 18.43 48.23 3.22
N TYR A 325 17.44 48.91 2.65
CA TYR A 325 17.39 50.38 2.68
C TYR A 325 15.98 50.92 2.37
N SER A 326 15.12 51.10 3.37
CA SER A 326 13.99 52.03 3.25
C SER A 326 13.47 52.48 4.61
N ASN A 327 13.91 53.67 5.03
CA ASN A 327 13.10 54.53 5.89
C ASN A 327 11.89 55.02 5.09
N SER A 328 10.87 54.18 4.92
CA SER A 328 9.55 54.63 4.49
C SER A 328 8.49 53.69 5.02
N LEU A 329 7.62 54.25 5.87
CA LEU A 329 6.37 53.66 6.32
C LEU A 329 5.54 53.19 5.11
N ALA A 330 5.53 51.88 4.85
CA ALA A 330 4.55 51.24 3.99
C ALA A 330 3.88 50.10 4.79
N PRO A 331 2.74 50.35 5.45
CA PRO A 331 2.04 49.32 6.24
C PRO A 331 1.25 48.32 5.38
N TYR A 332 1.15 48.53 4.07
CA TYR A 332 0.16 47.86 3.22
C TYR A 332 0.56 46.47 2.68
N GLY A 333 1.81 46.01 2.89
CA GLY A 333 2.31 44.74 2.32
C GLY A 333 2.55 43.60 3.32
N THR A 334 2.64 43.88 4.62
CA THR A 334 2.90 42.88 5.66
C THR A 334 1.64 42.13 6.07
N ASP A 335 0.50 42.82 6.11
CA ASP A 335 -0.79 42.25 6.54
C ASP A 335 -1.33 41.22 5.54
N SER A 336 -1.15 41.46 4.24
CA SER A 336 -1.60 40.52 3.19
C SER A 336 -0.76 39.23 3.14
N ARG A 337 0.56 39.32 3.36
CA ARG A 337 1.43 38.14 3.42
C ARG A 337 1.18 37.30 4.67
N ALA A 338 1.06 37.95 5.83
CA ALA A 338 0.72 37.26 7.07
C ALA A 338 -0.63 36.56 6.95
N ALA A 339 -1.62 37.22 6.34
CA ALA A 339 -2.92 36.61 6.04
C ALA A 339 -2.78 35.38 5.12
N ARG A 340 -1.99 35.46 4.04
CA ARG A 340 -1.78 34.29 3.14
C ARG A 340 -1.08 33.13 3.84
N LEU A 341 -0.08 33.38 4.70
CA LEU A 341 0.55 32.33 5.48
C LEU A 341 -0.43 31.65 6.45
N MET A 342 -1.34 32.41 7.08
CA MET A 342 -2.40 31.84 7.91
C MET A 342 -3.40 31.03 7.08
N GLU A 343 -3.73 31.49 5.88
CA GLU A 343 -4.60 30.77 4.95
C GLU A 343 -3.97 29.45 4.50
N ILE A 344 -2.69 29.45 4.14
CA ILE A 344 -1.93 28.22 3.83
C ILE A 344 -1.98 27.21 4.98
N GLU A 345 -1.80 27.64 6.24
CA GLU A 345 -1.92 26.73 7.38
C GLU A 345 -3.34 26.17 7.53
N ARG A 346 -4.38 26.97 7.25
CA ARG A 346 -5.77 26.50 7.23
C ARG A 346 -6.03 25.50 6.12
N GLU A 347 -5.53 25.75 4.91
CA GLU A 347 -5.65 24.84 3.76
C GLU A 347 -4.92 23.51 4.04
N LYS A 348 -3.70 23.56 4.58
CA LYS A 348 -2.97 22.35 5.00
C LYS A 348 -3.71 21.58 6.10
N ALA A 349 -4.36 22.27 7.03
CA ALA A 349 -5.18 21.62 8.05
C ALA A 349 -6.42 20.97 7.44
N ALA A 350 -7.14 21.67 6.55
CA ALA A 350 -8.32 21.16 5.86
C ALA A 350 -7.99 19.92 5.00
N GLU A 351 -6.85 19.92 4.30
CA GLU A 351 -6.41 18.76 3.51
C GLU A 351 -6.12 17.54 4.40
N ARG A 352 -5.49 17.73 5.57
CA ARG A 352 -5.31 16.63 6.54
C ARG A 352 -6.65 16.11 7.06
N LEU A 353 -7.61 16.99 7.32
CA LEU A 353 -8.95 16.59 7.73
C LEU A 353 -9.66 15.78 6.64
N ARG A 354 -9.53 16.19 5.37
CA ARG A 354 -10.08 15.44 4.23
C ARG A 354 -9.50 14.03 4.13
N LEU A 355 -8.19 13.88 4.37
CA LEU A 355 -7.49 12.60 4.26
C LEU A 355 -7.74 11.65 5.44
N PHE A 356 -7.81 12.18 6.67
CA PHE A 356 -7.79 11.38 7.89
C PHE A 356 -9.10 11.40 8.69
N GLY A 357 -9.98 12.37 8.44
CA GLY A 357 -11.12 12.68 9.29
C GLY A 357 -10.71 13.14 10.69
N THR A 358 -11.68 13.49 11.50
CA THR A 358 -11.50 13.84 12.92
C THR A 358 -11.94 12.69 13.84
N LYS A 359 -11.51 12.74 15.11
CA LYS A 359 -12.03 11.79 16.12
C LYS A 359 -13.57 11.84 16.23
N PRO A 360 -14.23 13.01 16.27
CA PRO A 360 -15.68 13.12 16.17
C PRO A 360 -16.28 12.43 14.95
N ASP A 361 -15.70 12.60 13.75
CA ASP A 361 -16.23 11.98 12.52
C ASP A 361 -16.24 10.45 12.64
N TRP A 362 -15.12 9.87 13.07
CA TRP A 362 -15.01 8.43 13.30
C TRP A 362 -15.94 7.93 14.41
N ALA A 363 -16.16 8.74 15.46
CA ALA A 363 -17.11 8.40 16.53
C ALA A 363 -18.55 8.42 16.03
N HIS A 364 -18.91 9.40 15.19
CA HIS A 364 -20.22 9.48 14.56
C HIS A 364 -20.53 8.23 13.74
N TYR A 365 -19.60 7.80 12.87
CA TYR A 365 -19.79 6.57 12.09
C TYR A 365 -19.88 5.31 12.96
N LYS A 366 -19.12 5.23 14.07
CA LYS A 366 -19.27 4.12 15.03
C LYS A 366 -20.67 4.07 15.64
N THR A 367 -21.18 5.21 16.11
CA THR A 367 -22.51 5.31 16.68
C THR A 367 -23.60 4.99 15.64
N ALA A 368 -23.44 5.44 14.40
CA ALA A 368 -24.36 5.16 13.31
C ALA A 368 -24.32 3.68 12.86
N PHE A 369 -23.18 3.01 12.98
CA PHE A 369 -22.99 1.63 12.54
C PHE A 369 -23.62 0.60 13.48
N GLU A 370 -23.57 0.83 14.79
CA GLU A 370 -24.12 -0.12 15.78
C GLU A 370 -25.58 -0.55 15.54
N PRO A 371 -26.55 0.36 15.32
CA PRO A 371 -27.93 -0.06 15.07
C PRO A 371 -28.07 -0.84 13.76
N LEU A 372 -27.29 -0.52 12.72
CA LEU A 372 -27.30 -1.25 11.44
C LEU A 372 -26.85 -2.69 11.63
N LEU A 373 -25.77 -2.91 12.39
CA LEU A 373 -25.28 -4.25 12.67
C LEU A 373 -26.27 -5.06 13.53
N ARG A 374 -26.85 -4.45 14.58
CA ARG A 374 -27.85 -5.10 15.42
C ARG A 374 -29.11 -5.49 14.62
N GLN A 375 -29.56 -4.61 13.73
CA GLN A 375 -30.68 -4.88 12.84
C GLN A 375 -30.36 -6.03 11.88
N ALA A 376 -29.16 -6.06 11.29
CA ALA A 376 -28.75 -7.15 10.40
C ALA A 376 -28.74 -8.51 11.13
N ILE A 377 -28.26 -8.56 12.38
CA ILE A 377 -28.33 -9.78 13.21
C ILE A 377 -29.79 -10.16 13.49
N ALA A 378 -30.63 -9.20 13.89
CA ALA A 378 -32.05 -9.46 14.18
C ALA A 378 -32.84 -9.95 12.95
N GLN A 379 -32.44 -9.51 11.76
CA GLN A 379 -33.03 -9.92 10.48
C GLN A 379 -32.45 -11.25 9.95
N GLY A 380 -31.50 -11.87 10.65
CA GLY A 380 -30.91 -13.15 10.26
C GLY A 380 -29.83 -13.08 9.19
N TYR A 381 -29.23 -11.92 8.91
CA TYR A 381 -28.04 -11.87 8.04
C TYR A 381 -26.85 -12.61 8.68
N PHE A 382 -26.76 -12.54 10.00
CA PHE A 382 -25.80 -13.28 10.82
C PHE A 382 -26.56 -13.95 11.96
N VAL A 383 -26.12 -15.13 12.38
CA VAL A 383 -26.64 -15.89 13.50
C VAL A 383 -26.37 -15.17 14.82
N ASP A 384 -25.17 -14.63 14.97
CA ASP A 384 -24.77 -13.84 16.15
C ASP A 384 -23.56 -12.96 15.85
N GLU A 385 -23.13 -12.17 16.84
CA GLU A 385 -21.95 -11.32 16.73
C GLU A 385 -20.65 -12.12 16.54
N ARG A 386 -20.60 -13.39 16.93
CA ARG A 386 -19.40 -14.23 16.70
C ARG A 386 -19.23 -14.54 15.22
N GLU A 387 -20.32 -14.82 14.50
CA GLU A 387 -20.27 -14.98 13.04
C GLU A 387 -19.76 -13.70 12.36
N VAL A 388 -20.16 -12.51 12.83
CA VAL A 388 -19.64 -11.24 12.28
C VAL A 388 -18.11 -11.17 12.42
N GLN A 389 -17.55 -11.69 13.52
CA GLN A 389 -16.11 -11.71 13.76
C GLN A 389 -15.38 -12.79 12.94
N THR A 390 -16.01 -13.94 12.71
CA THR A 390 -15.43 -15.06 11.94
C THR A 390 -15.73 -15.01 10.45
N PHE A 391 -16.64 -14.14 10.01
CA PHE A 391 -17.18 -14.11 8.64
C PHE A 391 -16.12 -14.18 7.55
N PHE A 392 -15.03 -13.39 7.65
CA PHE A 392 -13.97 -13.43 6.66
C PHE A 392 -13.25 -14.77 6.55
N LYS A 393 -13.11 -15.49 7.67
CA LYS A 393 -12.52 -16.82 7.71
C LYS A 393 -13.54 -17.86 7.21
N ASP A 394 -14.80 -17.72 7.58
CA ASP A 394 -15.86 -18.62 7.13
C ASP A 394 -16.08 -18.49 5.63
N LEU A 395 -16.03 -17.27 5.09
CA LEU A 395 -16.05 -16.97 3.67
C LEU A 395 -14.87 -17.62 2.94
N GLU A 396 -13.65 -17.57 3.49
CA GLU A 396 -12.50 -18.27 2.91
C GLU A 396 -12.70 -19.80 2.85
N LEU A 397 -13.31 -20.40 3.87
CA LEU A 397 -13.53 -21.85 3.92
C LEU A 397 -14.69 -22.33 3.03
N GLN A 398 -15.64 -21.46 2.72
CA GLN A 398 -16.89 -21.80 2.02
C GLN A 398 -16.97 -21.21 0.61
N SER A 399 -15.87 -20.67 0.09
CA SER A 399 -15.85 -20.05 -1.22
C SER A 399 -14.74 -20.56 -2.12
N GLU A 400 -14.96 -20.39 -3.43
CA GLU A 400 -13.97 -20.64 -4.47
C GLU A 400 -13.91 -19.38 -5.37
N PRO A 401 -12.73 -18.76 -5.53
CA PRO A 401 -12.57 -17.58 -6.37
C PRO A 401 -12.49 -17.92 -7.85
N PHE A 402 -13.08 -17.07 -8.69
CA PHE A 402 -12.98 -17.16 -10.14
C PHE A 402 -13.06 -15.77 -10.78
N LEU A 403 -12.73 -15.68 -12.07
CA LEU A 403 -12.98 -14.48 -12.88
C LEU A 403 -14.22 -14.72 -13.74
N ASP A 404 -15.12 -13.74 -13.81
CA ASP A 404 -16.28 -13.81 -14.70
C ASP A 404 -15.90 -13.61 -16.18
N GLU A 405 -16.90 -13.57 -17.06
CA GLU A 405 -16.72 -13.39 -18.50
C GLU A 405 -16.07 -12.05 -18.88
N ASN A 406 -16.18 -11.05 -18.00
CA ASN A 406 -15.56 -9.73 -18.16
C ASN A 406 -14.18 -9.65 -17.47
N GLY A 407 -13.70 -10.74 -16.87
CA GLY A 407 -12.44 -10.78 -16.13
C GLY A 407 -12.52 -10.20 -14.71
N LEU A 408 -13.73 -9.91 -14.19
CA LEU A 408 -13.90 -9.34 -12.85
C LEU A 408 -13.90 -10.45 -11.79
N LEU A 409 -13.31 -10.13 -10.63
CA LEU A 409 -13.18 -11.06 -9.52
C LEU A 409 -14.54 -11.37 -8.87
N MET A 410 -14.84 -12.66 -8.75
CA MET A 410 -16.06 -13.21 -8.17
C MET A 410 -15.75 -14.35 -7.18
N LEU A 411 -16.66 -14.62 -6.25
CA LEU A 411 -16.68 -15.83 -5.43
C LEU A 411 -17.91 -16.68 -5.73
N ARG A 412 -17.73 -18.01 -5.80
CA ARG A 412 -18.83 -18.96 -5.58
C ARG A 412 -18.83 -19.29 -4.11
N VAL A 413 -19.94 -19.04 -3.42
CA VAL A 413 -20.03 -19.19 -1.97
C VAL A 413 -21.13 -20.18 -1.63
N ARG A 414 -20.84 -21.13 -0.74
CA ARG A 414 -21.84 -22.04 -0.18
C ARG A 414 -22.36 -21.48 1.16
N ASP A 415 -23.19 -20.46 1.07
CA ASP A 415 -23.78 -19.78 2.24
C ASP A 415 -24.96 -20.61 2.79
N TYR A 416 -24.78 -21.22 3.97
CA TYR A 416 -25.77 -22.10 4.60
C TYR A 416 -26.29 -23.24 3.70
N GLY A 417 -25.40 -23.79 2.85
CA GLY A 417 -25.73 -24.86 1.92
C GLY A 417 -26.37 -24.38 0.60
N VAL A 418 -26.64 -23.08 0.46
CA VAL A 418 -27.14 -22.46 -0.77
C VAL A 418 -25.95 -21.94 -1.57
N ALA A 419 -25.86 -22.34 -2.84
CA ALA A 419 -24.86 -21.81 -3.75
C ALA A 419 -25.24 -20.38 -4.17
N ARG A 420 -24.36 -19.42 -3.89
CA ARG A 420 -24.51 -18.01 -4.24
C ARG A 420 -23.26 -17.55 -5.01
N ARG A 421 -23.40 -16.46 -5.76
CA ARG A 421 -22.29 -15.76 -6.40
C ARG A 421 -22.13 -14.40 -5.72
N LEU A 422 -20.89 -13.92 -5.60
CA LEU A 422 -20.59 -12.66 -4.95
C LEU A 422 -19.54 -11.90 -5.75
N GLY A 423 -19.88 -10.67 -6.15
CA GLY A 423 -18.92 -9.72 -6.71
C GLY A 423 -17.99 -9.18 -5.63
N LEU A 424 -16.69 -9.14 -5.93
CA LEU A 424 -15.65 -8.74 -4.99
C LEU A 424 -15.02 -7.38 -5.27
N THR A 425 -15.51 -6.64 -6.25
CA THR A 425 -14.94 -5.35 -6.66
C THR A 425 -16.00 -4.26 -6.58
N ARG A 426 -15.60 -2.99 -6.52
CA ARG A 426 -16.56 -1.89 -6.61
C ARG A 426 -17.37 -1.92 -7.91
N ALA A 427 -16.79 -2.46 -9.00
CA ALA A 427 -17.45 -2.56 -10.29
C ALA A 427 -18.56 -3.62 -10.34
N ASN A 428 -18.45 -4.72 -9.57
CA ASN A 428 -19.39 -5.86 -9.69
C ASN A 428 -20.10 -6.26 -8.39
N ILE A 429 -19.78 -5.70 -7.23
CA ILE A 429 -20.47 -6.06 -5.98
C ILE A 429 -21.97 -5.72 -6.01
N LEU A 430 -22.35 -4.69 -6.78
CA LEU A 430 -23.73 -4.28 -7.06
C LEU A 430 -24.29 -4.85 -8.37
N SER A 431 -23.55 -5.74 -9.05
CA SER A 431 -24.02 -6.33 -10.31
C SER A 431 -25.21 -7.28 -10.08
N PRO A 432 -26.06 -7.53 -11.09
CA PRO A 432 -27.13 -8.52 -11.00
C PRO A 432 -26.64 -9.95 -10.69
N ASP A 433 -25.41 -10.29 -11.06
CA ASP A 433 -24.79 -11.59 -10.80
C ASP A 433 -24.20 -11.73 -9.38
N SER A 434 -24.20 -10.64 -8.60
CA SER A 434 -23.75 -10.61 -7.21
C SER A 434 -24.95 -10.71 -6.28
N ASP A 435 -24.95 -11.69 -5.38
CA ASP A 435 -25.99 -11.84 -4.37
C ASP A 435 -25.98 -10.63 -3.42
N PRO A 436 -27.06 -9.83 -3.39
CA PRO A 436 -27.08 -8.57 -2.65
C PRO A 436 -27.04 -8.77 -1.13
N GLN A 437 -27.60 -9.87 -0.60
CA GLN A 437 -27.58 -10.16 0.84
C GLN A 437 -26.18 -10.52 1.31
N LEU A 438 -25.48 -11.36 0.55
CA LEU A 438 -24.11 -11.75 0.84
C LEU A 438 -23.13 -10.58 0.64
N ALA A 439 -23.35 -9.75 -0.38
CA ALA A 439 -22.61 -8.50 -0.56
C ALA A 439 -22.79 -7.53 0.61
N TYR A 440 -24.03 -7.40 1.13
CA TYR A 440 -24.30 -6.59 2.31
C TYR A 440 -23.58 -7.13 3.56
N LYS A 441 -23.59 -8.45 3.79
CA LYS A 441 -22.81 -9.10 4.86
C LYS A 441 -21.32 -8.76 4.74
N LEU A 442 -20.74 -8.86 3.54
CA LEU A 442 -19.34 -8.53 3.29
C LEU A 442 -19.02 -7.08 3.68
N MET A 443 -19.85 -6.13 3.23
CA MET A 443 -19.62 -4.72 3.49
C MET A 443 -19.83 -4.33 4.95
N LEU A 444 -20.80 -4.93 5.66
CA LEU A 444 -20.93 -4.75 7.11
C LEU A 444 -19.66 -5.15 7.85
N VAL A 445 -19.08 -6.31 7.51
CA VAL A 445 -17.85 -6.80 8.16
C VAL A 445 -16.63 -5.95 7.77
N ARG A 446 -16.54 -5.52 6.51
CA ARG A 446 -15.49 -4.60 6.05
C ARG A 446 -15.53 -3.26 6.79
N VAL A 447 -16.70 -2.60 6.84
CA VAL A 447 -16.89 -1.32 7.54
C VAL A 447 -16.61 -1.47 9.03
N ARG A 448 -17.06 -2.56 9.67
CA ARG A 448 -16.72 -2.86 11.06
C ARG A 448 -15.21 -2.92 11.27
N ASN A 449 -14.47 -3.61 10.40
CA ASN A 449 -13.03 -3.77 10.56
C ASN A 449 -12.28 -2.44 10.43
N GLU A 450 -12.72 -1.52 9.57
CA GLU A 450 -12.17 -0.16 9.48
C GLU A 450 -12.47 0.68 10.74
N LEU A 451 -13.72 0.64 11.23
CA LEU A 451 -14.15 1.41 12.39
C LEU A 451 -13.45 0.97 13.68
N TYR A 452 -13.41 -0.33 13.93
CA TYR A 452 -12.90 -0.92 15.19
C TYR A 452 -11.42 -1.35 15.09
N GLY A 453 -10.82 -1.29 13.90
CA GLY A 453 -9.39 -1.54 13.70
C GLY A 453 -8.49 -0.45 14.26
N ALA A 454 -7.19 -0.74 14.30
CA ALA A 454 -6.17 0.24 14.69
C ALA A 454 -6.13 1.39 13.67
N THR A 455 -6.09 2.64 14.13
CA THR A 455 -6.10 3.85 13.27
C THR A 455 -5.05 3.79 12.17
N LYS A 456 -3.84 3.27 12.47
CA LYS A 456 -2.77 3.17 11.49
C LYS A 456 -3.16 2.31 10.29
N ASN A 457 -4.02 1.31 10.46
CA ASN A 457 -4.36 0.34 9.42
C ASN A 457 -5.50 0.80 8.51
N ARG A 458 -6.12 1.95 8.81
CA ARG A 458 -7.27 2.45 8.08
C ARG A 458 -6.88 2.92 6.69
N GLU A 459 -7.82 2.83 5.76
CA GLU A 459 -7.73 3.57 4.50
C GLU A 459 -7.92 5.08 4.75
N THR A 460 -7.75 5.89 3.70
CA THR A 460 -8.11 7.32 3.77
C THR A 460 -9.59 7.48 4.11
N PHE A 461 -9.94 8.57 4.78
CA PHE A 461 -11.32 8.85 5.18
C PHE A 461 -12.29 8.84 3.97
N GLU A 462 -11.89 9.43 2.84
CA GLU A 462 -12.68 9.40 1.60
C GLU A 462 -12.98 7.98 1.08
N ALA A 463 -11.99 7.08 1.12
CA ALA A 463 -12.17 5.68 0.75
C ALA A 463 -13.14 4.95 1.70
N PHE A 464 -13.04 5.23 3.00
CA PHE A 464 -13.99 4.74 3.99
C PHE A 464 -15.42 5.27 3.73
N GLU A 465 -15.58 6.56 3.39
CA GLU A 465 -16.90 7.11 3.06
C GLU A 465 -17.50 6.48 1.79
N ALA A 466 -16.67 6.13 0.80
CA ALA A 466 -17.10 5.38 -0.36
C ALA A 466 -17.60 3.97 0.01
N ASP A 467 -16.91 3.28 0.93
CA ASP A 467 -17.35 1.99 1.47
C ASP A 467 -18.64 2.09 2.30
N TRP A 468 -18.78 3.16 3.07
CA TRP A 468 -19.99 3.45 3.82
C TRP A 468 -21.20 3.63 2.89
N LYS A 469 -21.07 4.45 1.84
CA LYS A 469 -22.12 4.67 0.83
C LYS A 469 -22.50 3.37 0.13
N LEU A 470 -21.50 2.57 -0.25
CA LEU A 470 -21.71 1.27 -0.88
C LEU A 470 -22.47 0.30 0.03
N MET A 471 -22.13 0.27 1.32
CA MET A 471 -22.87 -0.51 2.33
C MET A 471 -24.33 -0.04 2.46
N GLN A 472 -24.58 1.27 2.47
CA GLN A 472 -25.93 1.83 2.53
C GLN A 472 -26.76 1.48 1.29
N GLU A 473 -26.18 1.55 0.09
CA GLU A 473 -26.87 1.16 -1.14
C GLU A 473 -27.27 -0.33 -1.10
N LEU A 474 -26.37 -1.20 -0.65
CA LEU A 474 -26.66 -2.62 -0.45
C LEU A 474 -27.77 -2.84 0.58
N ALA A 475 -27.80 -2.07 1.67
CA ALA A 475 -28.88 -2.13 2.66
C ALA A 475 -30.24 -1.79 2.02
N THR A 476 -30.31 -0.73 1.20
CA THR A 476 -31.51 -0.34 0.47
C THR A 476 -31.98 -1.44 -0.49
N ARG A 477 -31.06 -2.06 -1.25
CA ARG A 477 -31.40 -3.18 -2.15
C ARG A 477 -31.93 -4.39 -1.39
N CYS A 478 -31.32 -4.68 -0.24
CA CYS A 478 -31.71 -5.80 0.60
C CYS A 478 -33.08 -5.60 1.28
N ALA A 479 -33.50 -4.36 1.53
CA ALA A 479 -34.79 -4.06 2.17
C ALA A 479 -36.00 -4.51 1.33
N ALA A 480 -35.84 -4.66 0.01
CA ALA A 480 -36.88 -5.16 -0.89
C ALA A 480 -36.93 -6.70 -0.97
N LEU A 481 -35.98 -7.40 -0.35
CA LEU A 481 -35.86 -8.86 -0.43
C LEU A 481 -36.43 -9.53 0.83
N PRO A 482 -36.91 -10.79 0.72
CA PRO A 482 -37.24 -11.59 1.89
C PRO A 482 -36.05 -11.66 2.85
N ALA A 483 -36.32 -11.59 4.15
CA ALA A 483 -35.28 -11.74 5.16
C ALA A 483 -34.48 -13.03 4.91
N PRO A 484 -33.14 -13.00 5.07
CA PRO A 484 -32.32 -14.19 4.91
C PRO A 484 -32.83 -15.28 5.86
N ASN A 485 -33.21 -16.42 5.29
CA ASN A 485 -33.78 -17.51 6.08
C ASN A 485 -32.62 -18.35 6.67
N THR A 486 -31.85 -17.76 7.58
CA THR A 486 -30.86 -18.47 8.41
C THR A 486 -31.55 -19.24 9.53
N THR A 487 -32.62 -19.95 9.21
CA THR A 487 -33.32 -20.82 10.16
C THR A 487 -32.53 -22.10 10.36
N ARG A 488 -31.44 -22.11 11.14
CA ARG A 488 -30.91 -23.36 11.72
C ARG A 488 -30.05 -23.13 12.96
N THR A 489 -30.33 -24.00 13.93
CA THR A 489 -29.70 -24.18 15.23
C THR A 489 -28.17 -24.09 15.18
N SER A 490 -27.57 -23.62 16.27
CA SER A 490 -26.12 -23.61 16.56
C SER A 490 -25.38 -24.94 16.33
N ALA A 491 -26.09 -26.01 15.96
CA ALA A 491 -25.62 -27.35 15.70
C ALA A 491 -25.28 -27.66 14.22
N GLN A 492 -25.70 -26.85 13.25
CA GLN A 492 -25.16 -26.97 11.89
C GLN A 492 -23.76 -26.35 11.86
N ALA A 493 -22.78 -27.24 12.06
CA ALA A 493 -21.35 -27.03 12.05
C ALA A 493 -20.91 -25.67 11.47
N ARG A 494 -20.71 -24.67 12.36
CA ARG A 494 -19.94 -23.46 12.04
C ARG A 494 -18.53 -23.80 11.56
N PHE A 495 -18.04 -25.01 11.86
CA PHE A 495 -16.85 -25.59 11.27
C PHE A 495 -17.08 -27.09 11.05
N LEU A 496 -16.91 -27.57 9.82
CA LEU A 496 -16.09 -28.76 9.65
C LEU A 496 -14.69 -28.35 10.10
N GLU A 497 -14.40 -28.52 11.38
CA GLU A 497 -13.02 -28.84 11.73
C GLU A 497 -12.71 -30.09 10.92
N HIS A 498 -12.01 -29.94 9.80
CA HIS A 498 -10.99 -30.94 9.54
C HIS A 498 -9.89 -30.61 10.54
N PRO A 499 -9.78 -31.31 11.69
CA PRO A 499 -8.46 -31.47 12.25
C PRO A 499 -7.72 -32.26 11.17
N GLU A 500 -7.00 -31.57 10.29
CA GLU A 500 -5.86 -32.22 9.66
C GLU A 500 -5.03 -32.72 10.83
N LYS A 501 -5.06 -34.05 11.04
CA LYS A 501 -4.21 -34.74 11.99
C LYS A 501 -2.78 -34.58 11.49
N PHE A 502 -2.21 -33.42 11.74
CA PHE A 502 -0.81 -33.17 11.45
C PHE A 502 0.00 -34.01 12.41
N THR A 503 0.69 -35.00 11.86
CA THR A 503 1.79 -35.67 12.56
C THR A 503 2.78 -34.61 13.04
N PHE A 504 3.47 -34.86 14.16
CA PHE A 504 4.50 -33.96 14.69
C PHE A 504 5.51 -33.53 13.61
N LYS A 505 5.83 -34.45 12.69
CA LYS A 505 6.70 -34.21 11.54
C LYS A 505 6.12 -33.19 10.55
N GLN A 506 4.82 -33.20 10.30
CA GLN A 506 4.15 -32.19 9.48
C GLN A 506 3.96 -30.86 10.22
N LYS A 507 3.77 -30.87 11.55
CA LYS A 507 3.82 -29.64 12.37
C LYS A 507 5.21 -29.00 12.30
N MET A 508 6.27 -29.79 12.39
CA MET A 508 7.65 -29.32 12.23
C MET A 508 7.93 -28.84 10.81
N LYS A 509 7.43 -29.53 9.77
CA LYS A 509 7.55 -29.09 8.37
C LYS A 509 6.78 -27.80 8.13
N LYS A 510 5.56 -27.65 8.66
CA LYS A 510 4.75 -26.42 8.57
C LYS A 510 5.35 -25.29 9.40
N TRP A 511 6.03 -25.59 10.50
CA TRP A 511 6.81 -24.65 11.31
C TRP A 511 8.07 -24.19 10.57
N LEU A 512 8.81 -25.11 9.93
CA LEU A 512 9.96 -24.81 9.05
C LEU A 512 9.56 -23.99 7.82
N VAL A 513 8.44 -24.31 7.18
CA VAL A 513 7.85 -23.54 6.06
C VAL A 513 7.38 -22.17 6.53
N ARG A 514 6.84 -22.03 7.75
CA ARG A 514 6.48 -20.73 8.36
C ARG A 514 7.68 -19.88 8.81
N ILE A 515 8.86 -20.49 8.94
CA ILE A 515 10.11 -19.78 9.26
C ILE A 515 10.80 -19.30 7.98
N THR A 516 10.55 -19.97 6.86
CA THR A 516 11.27 -19.73 5.59
C THR A 516 10.43 -18.97 4.53
N HIS A 517 9.12 -18.88 4.71
CA HIS A 517 8.19 -18.04 3.94
C HIS A 517 7.48 -17.02 4.84
#